data_AF-A0AAD5G098-F1
#
_entry.id   AF-A0AAD5G098-F1
#
_cell.length_a   1.000
_cell.length_b   1.000
_cell.length_c   1.000
_cell.angle_alpha   90.00
_cell.angle_beta   90.00
_cell.angle_gamma   90.00
#
_symmetry.space_group_name_H-M   'P 1'
#
loop_
_entity.id
_entity.type
_entity.pdbx_description
1 polymer ?
#
loop_
_entity_poly.entity_id
_entity_poly.type
_entity_poly.pdbx_seq_one_letter_code
_entity_poly.pdbx_strand_id
1 'polypeptide(L)'
;MPEVAEVAHVCALLKRNILGFTIKKVNLKLDTLLFPNLKDASDPETELERMQSTLANSRIDSVGRHGKYFWIRLTNEKSTNPIVLLMHFGMTGMIKIRNVKSHLVFMENGGDKKILKELSEPKRDEEIKVESENEWPPRFSKFEMDLVKNDFKLELSFVDPRRLGRVRLITEDLAATDEGLLQMAPLNALGPDYSKPEMLGEESEFVFGDPDPSSHGRPRLGLVEFNAVILSKKKCIKTFLLDQAYFAGVGNWVADEVLFHARLHPNEIISNKVALETGKVHPIIQKLYNSLIYVCEEAVKCEGDSKMFPSHWLMLHRWGKARKKEGKAKTNEGFALDHITVGGRTSCYAPEVQRLLKKELIGETKESPSRSKRKRKYAEESEEEPEPVRVQVEQQTRK
;
A
#
# COMPACT_ATOMS: atom_id res chain seq x y z
N MET A 1 4.55 -1.84 -6.93
CA MET A 1 4.18 -0.53 -6.36
C MET A 1 4.52 -0.61 -4.89
N PRO A 2 5.39 0.27 -4.38
CA PRO A 2 5.74 0.27 -2.97
C PRO A 2 4.52 0.54 -2.07
N GLU A 3 4.32 -0.30 -1.07
CA GLU A 3 3.32 -0.19 -0.01
C GLU A 3 4.05 -0.10 1.35
N VAL A 4 3.38 -0.41 2.46
CA VAL A 4 3.95 -0.28 3.80
C VAL A 4 5.28 -1.04 3.97
N ALA A 5 5.36 -2.26 3.45
CA ALA A 5 6.49 -3.16 3.64
C ALA A 5 7.71 -2.75 2.81
N GLU A 6 7.50 -2.36 1.55
CA GLU A 6 8.60 -1.93 0.68
C GLU A 6 9.16 -0.57 1.10
N VAL A 7 8.34 0.31 1.68
CA VAL A 7 8.84 1.56 2.27
C VAL A 7 9.60 1.26 3.56
N ALA A 8 9.11 0.34 4.41
CA ALA A 8 9.83 -0.09 5.62
C ALA A 8 11.20 -0.70 5.27
N HIS A 9 11.26 -1.54 4.23
CA HIS A 9 12.51 -2.08 3.70
C HIS A 9 13.51 -0.98 3.36
N VAL A 10 13.09 0.03 2.60
CA VAL A 10 14.03 1.09 2.20
C VAL A 10 14.47 1.89 3.42
N CYS A 11 13.59 2.17 4.37
CA CYS A 11 13.99 2.77 5.64
C CYS A 11 15.02 1.92 6.38
N ALA A 12 14.87 0.58 6.38
CA ALA A 12 15.79 -0.34 7.03
C ALA A 12 17.15 -0.34 6.32
N LEU A 13 17.14 -0.34 4.98
CA LEU A 13 18.32 -0.21 4.14
C LEU A 13 19.07 1.10 4.43
N LEU A 14 18.36 2.23 4.55
CA LEU A 14 18.95 3.52 4.88
C LEU A 14 19.52 3.53 6.31
N LYS A 15 18.73 3.07 7.29
CA LYS A 15 19.13 3.07 8.71
C LYS A 15 20.43 2.28 8.95
N ARG A 16 20.59 1.16 8.26
CA ARG A 16 21.80 0.32 8.34
C ARG A 16 23.04 0.93 7.70
N ASN A 17 22.87 1.69 6.61
CA ASN A 17 23.98 2.00 5.72
C ASN A 17 24.40 3.46 5.74
N ILE A 18 23.51 4.41 6.04
CA ILE A 18 23.80 5.85 5.81
C ILE A 18 23.73 6.72 7.06
N LEU A 19 23.35 6.20 8.24
CA LEU A 19 23.31 7.01 9.45
C LEU A 19 24.70 7.54 9.86
N GLY A 20 24.74 8.83 10.18
CA GLY A 20 25.94 9.57 10.51
C GLY A 20 26.82 9.93 9.30
N PHE A 21 26.43 9.59 8.08
CA PHE A 21 27.13 10.07 6.89
C PHE A 21 26.79 11.54 6.62
N THR A 22 27.77 12.28 6.10
CA THR A 22 27.61 13.65 5.61
C THR A 22 27.46 13.65 4.10
N ILE A 23 26.50 14.43 3.60
CA ILE A 23 26.26 14.59 2.17
C ILE A 23 27.32 15.54 1.59
N LYS A 24 28.28 15.03 0.83
CA LYS A 24 29.37 15.83 0.22
C LYS A 24 29.05 16.35 -1.17
N LYS A 25 28.24 15.61 -1.93
CA LYS A 25 27.76 16.04 -3.24
C LYS A 25 26.26 15.81 -3.32
N VAL A 26 25.55 16.77 -3.90
CA VAL A 26 24.11 16.68 -4.17
C VAL A 26 23.88 17.03 -5.63
N ASN A 27 23.35 16.09 -6.40
CA ASN A 27 22.94 16.30 -7.78
C ASN A 27 21.43 16.16 -7.89
N LEU A 28 20.70 17.29 -7.87
CA LEU A 28 19.26 17.30 -8.08
C LEU A 28 18.98 17.70 -9.54
N LYS A 29 18.11 16.96 -10.23
CA LYS A 29 17.65 17.34 -11.58
C LYS A 29 16.44 18.25 -11.46
N LEU A 30 16.34 19.25 -12.32
CA LEU A 30 15.15 20.10 -12.42
C LEU A 30 13.95 19.24 -12.88
N ASP A 31 13.15 18.78 -11.92
CA ASP A 31 11.98 17.93 -12.14
C ASP A 31 10.82 18.39 -11.25
N THR A 32 9.97 19.26 -11.79
CA THR A 32 8.80 19.84 -11.10
C THR A 32 7.71 18.82 -10.75
N LEU A 33 7.75 17.61 -11.33
CA LEU A 33 6.85 16.52 -10.93
C LEU A 33 7.38 15.80 -9.69
N LEU A 34 8.69 15.64 -9.58
CA LEU A 34 9.33 15.00 -8.43
C LEU A 34 9.43 15.94 -7.23
N PHE A 35 9.77 17.21 -7.47
CA PHE A 35 9.93 18.25 -6.45
C PHE A 35 8.76 19.24 -6.53
N PRO A 36 7.68 19.05 -5.76
CA PRO A 36 6.49 19.90 -5.88
C PRO A 36 6.76 21.37 -5.58
N ASN A 37 7.71 21.66 -4.69
CA ASN A 37 8.13 23.02 -4.34
C ASN A 37 8.58 23.83 -5.56
N LEU A 38 9.17 23.17 -6.57
CA LEU A 38 9.64 23.82 -7.79
C LEU A 38 8.51 24.18 -8.76
N LYS A 39 7.33 23.54 -8.63
CA LYS A 39 6.20 23.79 -9.53
C LYS A 39 5.60 25.17 -9.30
N ASP A 40 5.56 25.61 -8.05
CA ASP A 40 4.92 26.86 -7.64
C ASP A 40 5.95 27.98 -7.38
N ALA A 41 7.25 27.70 -7.55
CA ALA A 41 8.32 28.68 -7.41
C ALA A 41 8.32 29.70 -8.57
N SER A 42 8.61 30.96 -8.27
CA SER A 42 8.78 32.00 -9.29
C SER A 42 9.99 31.76 -10.18
N ASP A 43 11.04 31.15 -9.62
CA ASP A 43 12.27 30.75 -10.28
C ASP A 43 12.68 29.34 -9.79
N PRO A 44 12.28 28.29 -10.53
CA PRO A 44 12.56 26.90 -10.16
C PRO A 44 14.05 26.55 -10.11
N GLU A 45 14.89 27.15 -10.95
CA GLU A 45 16.33 26.93 -10.97
C GLU A 45 16.97 27.47 -9.70
N THR A 46 16.66 28.70 -9.30
CA THR A 46 17.18 29.29 -8.06
C THR A 46 16.70 28.51 -6.83
N GLU A 47 15.45 28.04 -6.80
CA GLU A 47 14.95 27.23 -5.69
C GLU A 47 15.64 25.85 -5.64
N LEU A 48 15.92 25.23 -6.80
CA LEU A 48 16.68 23.98 -6.87
C LEU A 48 18.11 24.16 -6.32
N GLU A 49 18.79 25.26 -6.67
CA GLU A 49 20.12 25.60 -6.15
C GLU A 49 20.11 25.80 -4.63
N ARG A 50 19.06 26.46 -4.10
CA ARG A 50 18.86 26.60 -2.66
C ARG A 50 18.66 25.25 -1.97
N MET A 51 17.86 24.36 -2.56
CA MET A 51 17.68 23.00 -2.06
C MET A 51 19.02 22.23 -2.02
N GLN A 52 19.81 22.29 -3.11
CA GLN A 52 21.14 21.67 -3.17
C GLN A 52 22.06 22.21 -2.09
N SER A 53 22.10 23.53 -1.91
CA SER A 53 22.94 24.21 -0.93
C SER A 53 22.57 23.84 0.51
N THR A 54 21.27 23.70 0.80
CA THR A 54 20.76 23.30 2.12
C THR A 54 21.11 21.86 2.46
N LEU A 55 21.13 20.97 1.46
CA LEU A 55 21.48 19.56 1.64
C LEU A 55 22.99 19.33 1.70
N ALA A 56 23.78 20.16 1.02
CA ALA A 56 25.22 20.04 0.99
C ALA A 56 25.83 20.22 2.39
N ASN A 57 26.72 19.28 2.74
CA ASN A 57 27.39 19.16 4.04
C ASN A 57 26.47 18.88 5.24
N SER A 58 25.21 18.53 5.00
CA SER A 58 24.31 18.08 6.07
C SER A 58 24.60 16.62 6.45
N ARG A 59 24.58 16.30 7.74
CA ARG A 59 24.73 14.95 8.30
C ARG A 59 23.38 14.28 8.42
N ILE A 60 23.30 12.99 8.07
CA ILE A 60 22.10 12.16 8.23
C ILE A 60 22.01 11.64 9.66
N ASP A 61 20.98 12.06 10.39
CA ASP A 61 20.81 11.72 11.80
C ASP A 61 19.79 10.60 12.02
N SER A 62 18.67 10.64 11.31
CA SER A 62 17.62 9.63 11.45
C SER A 62 16.83 9.40 10.17
N VAL A 63 16.13 8.27 10.15
CA VAL A 63 15.19 7.86 9.11
C VAL A 63 13.90 7.46 9.79
N GLY A 64 12.78 8.05 9.35
CA GLY A 64 11.45 7.73 9.86
C GLY A 64 10.46 7.39 8.76
N ARG A 65 9.31 6.83 9.12
CA ARG A 65 8.27 6.39 8.19
C ARG A 65 6.87 6.48 8.79
N HIS A 66 5.91 6.90 7.98
CA HIS A 66 4.48 6.79 8.27
C HIS A 66 3.71 6.38 7.01
N GLY A 67 3.08 5.20 7.05
CA GLY A 67 2.43 4.63 5.87
C GLY A 67 3.41 4.48 4.70
N LYS A 68 3.10 5.13 3.57
CA LYS A 68 3.93 5.08 2.34
C LYS A 68 4.90 6.25 2.19
N TYR A 69 4.96 7.11 3.20
CA TYR A 69 5.90 8.22 3.27
C TYR A 69 7.03 7.86 4.22
N PHE A 70 8.21 8.32 3.89
CA PHE A 70 9.39 8.21 4.72
C PHE A 70 10.19 9.49 4.65
N TRP A 71 11.03 9.74 5.64
CA TRP A 71 11.83 10.93 5.69
C TRP A 71 13.23 10.65 6.22
N ILE A 72 14.15 11.54 5.87
CA ILE A 72 15.50 11.58 6.43
C ILE A 72 15.66 12.92 7.15
N ARG A 73 16.06 12.88 8.41
CA ARG A 73 16.42 14.06 9.18
C ARG A 73 17.90 14.35 9.04
N LEU A 74 18.20 15.62 8.83
CA LEU A 74 19.54 16.11 8.58
C LEU A 74 19.87 17.25 9.55
N THR A 75 21.11 17.29 10.01
CA THR A 75 21.67 18.44 10.73
C THR A 75 22.77 19.07 9.91
N ASN A 76 22.80 20.41 9.86
CA ASN A 76 23.87 21.17 9.23
C ASN A 76 24.39 22.21 10.22
N GLU A 77 25.70 22.26 10.46
CA GLU A 77 26.31 23.19 11.42
C GLU A 77 26.02 24.66 11.10
N LYS A 78 25.71 24.97 9.84
CA LYS A 78 25.39 26.33 9.37
C LYS A 78 23.89 26.67 9.47
N SER A 79 23.04 25.73 9.89
CA SER A 79 21.59 25.91 9.98
C SER A 79 21.08 25.60 11.37
N THR A 80 20.31 26.53 11.94
CA THR A 80 19.54 26.30 13.16
C THR A 80 18.17 25.66 12.87
N ASN A 81 17.70 25.76 11.63
CA ASN A 81 16.42 25.23 11.22
C ASN A 81 16.50 23.71 11.02
N PRO A 82 15.41 22.96 11.29
CA PRO A 82 15.36 21.55 10.95
C PRO A 82 15.54 21.36 9.45
N ILE A 83 16.14 20.24 9.05
CA ILE A 83 16.27 19.88 7.63
C ILE A 83 15.71 18.48 7.46
N VAL A 84 14.57 18.37 6.77
CA VAL A 84 13.88 17.09 6.57
C VAL A 84 13.64 16.85 5.09
N LEU A 85 14.14 15.71 4.58
CA LEU A 85 13.81 15.21 3.25
C LEU A 85 12.62 14.26 3.33
N LEU A 86 11.41 14.76 3.08
CA LEU A 86 10.19 13.95 3.04
C LEU A 86 9.98 13.36 1.64
N MET A 87 9.81 12.04 1.57
CA MET A 87 9.78 11.29 0.32
C MET A 87 8.60 10.32 0.23
N HIS A 88 8.17 10.06 -1.00
CA HIS A 88 7.18 9.06 -1.36
C HIS A 88 7.57 8.43 -2.70
N PHE A 89 7.52 7.10 -2.83
CA PHE A 89 7.98 6.43 -4.05
C PHE A 89 7.00 6.47 -5.22
N GLY A 90 5.73 6.79 -5.00
CA GLY A 90 4.73 6.66 -6.04
C GLY A 90 4.54 5.20 -6.43
N MET A 91 4.60 4.89 -7.73
CA MET A 91 4.41 3.52 -8.21
C MET A 91 5.70 2.74 -8.47
N THR A 92 6.79 3.42 -8.81
CA THR A 92 8.04 2.82 -9.31
C THR A 92 9.29 3.46 -8.71
N GLY A 93 9.13 4.34 -7.72
CA GLY A 93 10.25 4.93 -7.01
C GLY A 93 11.02 3.88 -6.20
N MET A 94 12.32 4.08 -6.09
CA MET A 94 13.24 3.25 -5.32
C MET A 94 14.45 4.07 -4.88
N ILE A 95 15.12 3.66 -3.81
CA ILE A 95 16.47 4.10 -3.49
C ILE A 95 17.46 2.98 -3.80
N LYS A 96 18.52 3.32 -4.52
CA LYS A 96 19.70 2.47 -4.71
C LYS A 96 20.89 3.08 -3.97
N ILE A 97 21.68 2.24 -3.32
CA ILE A 97 22.97 2.62 -2.73
C ILE A 97 24.03 1.76 -3.43
N ARG A 98 25.02 2.40 -4.06
CA ARG A 98 26.04 1.68 -4.84
C ARG A 98 26.80 0.70 -3.96
N ASN A 99 27.01 -0.51 -4.47
CA ASN A 99 27.68 -1.62 -3.78
C ASN A 99 26.98 -2.11 -2.50
N VAL A 100 25.75 -1.66 -2.22
CA VAL A 100 24.92 -2.19 -1.13
C VAL A 100 23.78 -2.97 -1.77
N LYS A 101 23.76 -4.28 -1.53
CA LYS A 101 22.73 -5.16 -2.08
C LYS A 101 21.40 -4.94 -1.36
N SER A 102 20.37 -4.56 -2.10
CA SER A 102 18.98 -4.64 -1.63
C SER A 102 18.42 -6.03 -1.94
N HIS A 103 17.74 -6.63 -0.96
CA HIS A 103 17.00 -7.88 -1.16
C HIS A 103 15.56 -7.62 -1.65
N LEU A 104 15.16 -6.36 -1.84
CA LEU A 104 13.81 -6.02 -2.27
C LEU A 104 13.60 -6.47 -3.70
N VAL A 105 12.83 -7.56 -3.85
CA VAL A 105 12.38 -8.04 -5.15
C VAL A 105 11.00 -7.48 -5.40
N PHE A 106 10.89 -6.44 -6.24
CA PHE A 106 9.59 -6.02 -6.72
C PHE A 106 9.01 -7.13 -7.59
N MET A 107 7.84 -7.64 -7.21
CA MET A 107 7.10 -8.54 -8.07
C MET A 107 6.58 -7.78 -9.30
N GLU A 108 7.37 -7.82 -10.38
CA GLU A 108 6.98 -7.32 -11.69
C GLU A 108 6.16 -8.35 -12.45
N ASN A 109 5.28 -7.89 -13.35
CA ASN A 109 4.47 -8.73 -14.25
C ASN A 109 3.68 -9.87 -13.60
N GLY A 110 3.44 -9.72 -12.31
CA GLY A 110 2.58 -10.56 -11.55
C GLY A 110 3.19 -11.90 -11.17
N GLY A 111 3.78 -11.92 -9.97
CA GLY A 111 4.14 -13.15 -9.26
C GLY A 111 5.23 -13.79 -10.07
N ASP A 112 6.43 -13.24 -9.93
CA ASP A 112 7.55 -13.56 -10.77
C ASP A 112 7.64 -15.08 -10.90
N LYS A 113 7.36 -15.64 -12.08
CA LYS A 113 7.47 -17.10 -12.30
C LYS A 113 8.85 -17.58 -11.83
N LYS A 114 9.83 -16.67 -11.86
CA LYS A 114 11.15 -16.78 -11.28
C LYS A 114 11.13 -17.04 -9.76
N ILE A 115 10.39 -16.29 -8.95
CA ILE A 115 10.28 -16.52 -7.49
C ILE A 115 9.60 -17.87 -7.23
N LEU A 116 8.50 -18.18 -7.92
CA LEU A 116 7.83 -19.49 -7.76
C LEU A 116 8.74 -20.66 -8.18
N LYS A 117 9.56 -20.47 -9.22
CA LYS A 117 10.58 -21.43 -9.64
C LYS A 117 11.70 -21.56 -8.60
N GLU A 118 12.24 -20.45 -8.11
CA GLU A 118 13.28 -20.40 -7.07
C GLU A 118 12.80 -21.00 -5.73
N LEU A 119 11.51 -20.87 -5.39
CA LEU A 119 10.89 -21.49 -4.20
C LEU A 119 10.64 -23.00 -4.37
N SER A 120 10.52 -23.50 -5.61
CA SER A 120 10.20 -24.91 -5.90
C SER A 120 11.42 -25.77 -6.25
N GLU A 121 12.55 -25.16 -6.63
CA GLU A 121 13.80 -25.88 -6.89
C GLU A 121 14.63 -26.00 -5.59
N PRO A 122 15.16 -27.21 -5.26
CA PRO A 122 16.05 -27.36 -4.11
C PRO A 122 17.30 -26.51 -4.34
N LYS A 123 17.71 -25.75 -3.31
CA LYS A 123 18.89 -24.87 -3.33
C LYS A 123 20.10 -25.63 -3.87
N ARG A 124 20.38 -25.47 -5.16
CA ARG A 124 21.72 -25.67 -5.68
C ARG A 124 22.49 -24.43 -5.28
N ASP A 125 23.77 -24.60 -4.97
CA ASP A 125 24.71 -23.49 -4.88
C ASP A 125 24.79 -22.83 -6.26
N GLU A 126 23.81 -21.99 -6.57
CA GLU A 126 23.78 -21.25 -7.81
C GLU A 126 24.80 -20.13 -7.68
N GLU A 127 25.85 -20.23 -8.51
CA GLU A 127 26.65 -19.08 -8.91
C GLU A 127 25.69 -17.96 -9.31
N ILE A 128 25.54 -16.99 -8.39
CA ILE A 128 24.69 -15.84 -8.57
C ILE A 128 25.19 -15.13 -9.82
N LYS A 129 24.39 -15.14 -10.89
CA LYS A 129 24.61 -14.24 -12.03
C LYS A 129 24.66 -12.82 -11.46
N VAL A 130 25.88 -12.28 -11.37
CA VAL A 130 26.13 -10.86 -11.17
C VAL A 130 25.56 -10.20 -12.41
N GLU A 131 24.30 -9.74 -12.34
CA GLU A 131 23.87 -8.71 -13.27
C GLU A 131 24.90 -7.60 -13.13
N SER A 132 25.54 -7.26 -14.25
CA SER A 132 26.55 -6.24 -14.32
C SER A 132 25.92 -4.88 -14.02
N GLU A 133 25.63 -4.58 -12.76
CA GLU A 133 25.25 -3.25 -12.28
C GLU A 133 26.48 -2.32 -12.25
N ASN A 134 27.23 -2.26 -13.36
CA ASN A 134 28.38 -1.37 -13.48
C ASN A 134 27.97 0.06 -13.86
N GLU A 135 26.76 0.26 -14.40
CA GLU A 135 26.28 1.58 -14.80
C GLU A 135 25.78 2.38 -13.58
N TRP A 136 26.55 3.40 -13.22
CA TRP A 136 26.21 4.36 -12.18
C TRP A 136 26.40 5.80 -12.71
N PRO A 137 25.43 6.71 -12.50
CA PRO A 137 24.18 6.51 -11.76
C PRO A 137 23.19 5.58 -12.49
N PRO A 138 22.27 4.92 -11.78
CA PRO A 138 21.32 4.00 -12.39
C PRO A 138 20.43 4.70 -13.44
N ARG A 139 20.02 3.96 -14.46
CA ARG A 139 19.01 4.44 -15.42
C ARG A 139 17.76 4.93 -14.67
N PHE A 140 17.22 6.06 -15.12
CA PHE A 140 16.09 6.76 -14.49
C PHE A 140 16.38 7.40 -13.11
N SER A 141 17.65 7.52 -12.72
CA SER A 141 18.06 8.34 -11.58
C SER A 141 17.49 9.76 -11.71
N LYS A 142 16.91 10.25 -10.61
CA LYS A 142 16.32 11.58 -10.51
C LYS A 142 17.13 12.53 -9.65
N PHE A 143 17.71 12.01 -8.57
CA PHE A 143 18.75 12.71 -7.83
C PHE A 143 19.77 11.73 -7.27
N GLU A 144 20.98 12.23 -7.08
CA GLU A 144 22.12 11.49 -6.54
C GLU A 144 22.76 12.25 -5.39
N MET A 145 23.34 11.49 -4.44
CA MET A 145 24.11 12.03 -3.33
C MET A 145 25.38 11.21 -3.10
N ASP A 146 26.51 11.89 -2.95
CA ASP A 146 27.74 11.28 -2.44
C ASP A 146 27.77 11.47 -0.94
N LEU A 147 27.85 10.37 -0.21
CA LEU A 147 27.83 10.31 1.24
C LEU A 147 29.22 9.94 1.74
N VAL A 148 29.72 10.63 2.76
CA VAL A 148 31.03 10.33 3.37
C VAL A 148 30.91 10.22 4.89
N LYS A 149 31.55 9.20 5.47
CA LYS A 149 31.73 9.03 6.91
C LYS A 149 33.10 8.42 7.17
N ASN A 150 33.99 9.15 7.84
CA ASN A 150 35.40 8.79 7.95
C ASN A 150 35.99 8.54 6.55
N ASP A 151 36.65 7.41 6.31
CA ASP A 151 37.21 7.02 5.01
C ASP A 151 36.20 6.29 4.09
N PHE A 152 34.96 6.10 4.53
CA PHE A 152 33.93 5.42 3.74
C PHE A 152 33.18 6.40 2.85
N LYS A 153 33.07 6.05 1.57
CA LYS A 153 32.24 6.75 0.58
C LYS A 153 31.11 5.83 0.10
N LEU A 154 29.89 6.34 0.12
CA LEU A 154 28.73 5.70 -0.49
C LEU A 154 28.09 6.64 -1.51
N GLU A 155 27.47 6.07 -2.53
CA GLU A 155 26.70 6.83 -3.52
C GLU A 155 25.25 6.37 -3.43
N LEU A 156 24.33 7.31 -3.22
CA LEU A 156 22.89 7.08 -3.14
C LEU A 156 22.21 7.68 -4.36
N SER A 157 21.23 6.98 -4.92
CA SER A 157 20.39 7.48 -6.02
C SER A 157 18.92 7.17 -5.77
N PHE A 158 18.06 8.16 -5.99
CA PHE A 158 16.62 7.97 -6.09
C PHE A 158 16.24 7.75 -7.55
N VAL A 159 15.66 6.60 -7.83
CA VAL A 159 15.29 6.15 -9.18
C VAL A 159 13.77 6.14 -9.28
N ASP A 160 13.21 6.77 -10.31
CA ASP A 160 11.77 6.70 -10.57
C ASP A 160 11.44 6.83 -12.06
N PRO A 161 11.30 5.71 -12.77
CA PRO A 161 11.01 5.68 -14.20
C PRO A 161 9.70 6.40 -14.58
N ARG A 162 8.68 6.37 -13.72
CA ARG A 162 7.34 6.91 -14.02
C ARG A 162 7.12 8.34 -13.53
N ARG A 163 8.05 8.92 -12.76
CA ARG A 163 7.96 10.30 -12.21
C ARG A 163 6.71 10.53 -11.35
N LEU A 164 6.37 9.52 -10.55
CA LEU A 164 5.24 9.54 -9.62
C LEU A 164 5.67 9.62 -8.15
N GLY A 165 6.96 9.49 -7.89
CA GLY A 165 7.56 9.81 -6.61
C GLY A 165 7.47 11.30 -6.31
N ARG A 166 7.62 11.64 -5.03
CA ARG A 166 7.62 13.02 -4.54
C ARG A 166 8.72 13.18 -3.52
N VAL A 167 9.44 14.29 -3.58
CA VAL A 167 10.50 14.67 -2.65
C VAL A 167 10.27 16.12 -2.25
N ARG A 168 10.21 16.38 -0.94
CA ARG A 168 10.06 17.72 -0.36
C ARG A 168 11.21 17.96 0.59
N LEU A 169 11.85 19.12 0.46
CA LEU A 169 12.76 19.64 1.46
C LEU A 169 11.94 20.55 2.39
N ILE A 170 11.87 20.17 3.67
CA ILE A 170 11.09 20.83 4.70
C ILE A 170 12.09 21.45 5.68
N THR A 171 11.91 22.74 5.97
CA THR A 171 12.79 23.52 6.86
C THR A 171 12.06 24.35 7.92
N GLU A 172 10.75 24.16 8.01
CA GLU A 172 9.89 24.84 8.96
C GLU A 172 10.06 24.27 10.37
N ASP A 173 10.00 25.13 11.40
CA ASP A 173 10.22 24.76 12.81
C ASP A 173 9.27 23.65 13.30
N LEU A 174 8.05 23.61 12.78
CA LEU A 174 7.08 22.56 13.10
C LEU A 174 7.62 21.16 12.74
N ALA A 175 8.51 21.04 11.76
CA ALA A 175 9.15 19.80 11.39
C ALA A 175 10.29 19.38 12.32
N ALA A 176 10.59 20.11 13.40
CA ALA A 176 11.67 19.76 14.33
C ALA A 176 11.50 18.38 14.98
N THR A 177 10.26 17.94 15.20
CA THR A 177 9.91 16.61 15.72
C THR A 177 9.13 15.80 14.70
N ASP A 178 9.10 14.47 14.83
CA ASP A 178 8.30 13.61 13.94
C ASP A 178 6.80 13.82 14.13
N GLU A 179 6.36 14.06 15.37
CA GLU A 179 4.98 14.44 15.68
C GLU A 179 4.57 15.73 14.97
N GLY A 180 5.42 16.76 15.00
CA GLY A 180 5.18 18.03 14.34
C GLY A 180 5.21 17.90 12.81
N LEU A 181 6.15 17.12 12.28
CA LEU A 181 6.20 16.77 10.85
C LEU A 181 4.91 16.11 10.38
N LEU A 182 4.32 15.20 11.18
CA LEU A 182 3.05 14.56 10.83
C LEU A 182 1.87 15.55 10.76
N GLN A 183 1.93 16.70 11.41
CA GLN A 183 0.90 17.76 11.30
C GLN A 183 1.02 18.58 10.00
N MET A 184 2.06 18.35 9.20
CA MET A 184 2.27 19.05 7.93
C MET A 184 1.70 18.26 6.75
N ALA A 185 1.30 18.97 5.68
CA ALA A 185 0.87 18.32 4.45
C ALA A 185 2.05 17.66 3.72
N PRO A 186 1.87 16.47 3.11
CA PRO A 186 0.62 15.71 2.98
C PRO A 186 0.37 14.73 4.15
N LEU A 187 1.24 14.68 5.15
CA LEU A 187 1.18 13.69 6.24
C LEU A 187 -0.03 13.89 7.15
N ASN A 188 -0.50 15.12 7.34
CA ASN A 188 -1.68 15.44 8.13
C ASN A 188 -2.99 14.84 7.61
N ALA A 189 -3.04 14.47 6.33
CA ALA A 189 -4.18 13.80 5.73
C ALA A 189 -4.14 12.27 5.90
N LEU A 190 -3.07 11.71 6.48
CA LEU A 190 -2.91 10.27 6.66
C LEU A 190 -3.52 9.81 7.97
N GLY A 191 -4.25 8.70 7.90
CA GLY A 191 -4.74 7.97 9.06
C GLY A 191 -3.63 7.18 9.76
N PRO A 192 -4.00 6.30 10.68
CA PRO A 192 -3.05 5.44 11.37
C PRO A 192 -2.34 4.45 10.44
N ASP A 193 -1.11 4.10 10.81
CA ASP A 193 -0.33 3.02 10.19
C ASP A 193 -0.48 1.75 11.04
N TYR A 194 -1.15 0.73 10.50
CA TYR A 194 -1.47 -0.49 11.23
C TYR A 194 -0.30 -1.48 11.34
N SER A 195 0.85 -1.18 10.72
CA SER A 195 2.11 -1.89 11.02
C SER A 195 2.72 -1.45 12.35
N LYS A 196 2.32 -0.29 12.88
CA LYS A 196 2.78 0.21 14.17
C LYS A 196 1.94 -0.36 15.31
N PRO A 197 2.54 -0.61 16.48
CA PRO A 197 1.79 -1.11 17.63
C PRO A 197 0.80 -0.06 18.15
N GLU A 198 -0.20 -0.52 18.91
CA GLU A 198 -1.16 0.36 19.59
C GLU A 198 -0.48 1.16 20.72
N MET A 199 0.47 0.51 21.40
CA MET A 199 1.32 1.10 22.43
C MET A 199 2.78 0.83 22.08
N LEU A 200 3.66 1.79 22.34
CA LEU A 200 5.11 1.59 22.18
C LEU A 200 5.57 0.46 23.10
N GLY A 201 6.28 -0.51 22.53
CA GLY A 201 7.02 -1.53 23.30
C GLY A 201 8.37 -1.00 23.79
N GLU A 202 9.11 -1.85 24.50
CA GLU A 202 10.49 -1.54 24.88
C GLU A 202 11.36 -1.35 23.63
N GLU A 203 12.19 -0.31 23.62
CA GLU A 203 13.13 -0.07 22.51
C GLU A 203 14.21 -1.15 22.50
N SER A 204 14.19 -2.00 21.48
CA SER A 204 15.29 -2.92 21.17
C SER A 204 16.19 -2.31 20.09
N GLU A 205 17.48 -2.66 20.11
CA GLU A 205 18.38 -2.31 19.03
C GLU A 205 17.87 -2.87 17.69
N PHE A 206 17.74 -2.00 16.69
CA PHE A 206 17.22 -2.37 15.38
C PHE A 206 18.23 -3.24 14.62
N VAL A 207 17.85 -4.49 14.32
CA VAL A 207 18.63 -5.39 13.46
C VAL A 207 17.89 -5.65 12.14
N PHE A 208 16.60 -6.00 12.21
CA PHE A 208 15.75 -6.36 11.07
C PHE A 208 14.27 -6.04 11.31
N GLY A 209 13.48 -5.83 10.26
CA GLY A 209 12.05 -5.52 10.32
C GLY A 209 11.76 -4.02 10.22
N ASP A 210 10.87 -3.49 11.08
CA ASP A 210 10.55 -2.06 11.07
C ASP A 210 11.69 -1.23 11.70
N PRO A 211 12.36 -0.37 10.93
CA PRO A 211 13.43 0.51 11.45
C PRO A 211 12.91 1.65 12.31
N ASP A 212 11.61 1.87 12.35
CA ASP A 212 10.97 2.98 13.06
C ASP A 212 9.66 2.48 13.71
N PRO A 213 9.69 1.77 14.84
CA PRO A 213 8.47 1.21 15.44
C PRO A 213 7.52 2.27 16.02
N SER A 214 7.91 3.55 16.01
CA SER A 214 7.13 4.64 16.56
C SER A 214 5.87 4.91 15.75
N SER A 215 4.79 5.25 16.45
CA SER A 215 3.55 5.75 15.86
C SER A 215 3.56 7.27 15.68
N HIS A 216 4.57 7.96 16.22
CA HIS A 216 4.77 9.42 16.14
C HIS A 216 3.52 10.21 16.56
N GLY A 217 2.88 9.78 17.66
CA GLY A 217 1.65 10.40 18.17
C GLY A 217 0.38 10.02 17.39
N ARG A 218 0.44 9.03 16.49
CA ARG A 218 -0.71 8.47 15.75
C ARG A 218 -0.79 6.95 15.86
N PRO A 219 -1.05 6.40 17.06
CA PRO A 219 -1.22 4.95 17.23
C PRO A 219 -2.36 4.42 16.35
N ARG A 220 -2.27 3.13 16.01
CA ARG A 220 -3.39 2.44 15.37
C ARG A 220 -4.62 2.47 16.28
N LEU A 221 -5.81 2.45 15.66
CA LEU A 221 -7.06 2.43 16.40
C LEU A 221 -7.19 1.15 17.23
N GLY A 222 -7.77 1.27 18.42
CA GLY A 222 -8.25 0.13 19.17
C GLY A 222 -9.42 -0.55 18.45
N LEU A 223 -9.68 -1.82 18.75
CA LEU A 223 -10.71 -2.60 18.05
C LEU A 223 -12.10 -1.94 18.06
N VAL A 224 -12.51 -1.34 19.18
CA VAL A 224 -13.84 -0.72 19.34
C VAL A 224 -13.97 0.50 18.41
N GLU A 225 -12.93 1.32 18.33
CA GLU A 225 -12.87 2.49 17.45
C GLU A 225 -12.82 2.06 15.98
N PHE A 226 -12.01 1.05 15.67
CA PHE A 226 -11.95 0.45 14.34
C PHE A 226 -13.34 -0.06 13.90
N ASN A 227 -14.08 -0.72 14.79
CA ASN A 227 -15.44 -1.18 14.53
C ASN A 227 -16.39 -0.02 14.18
N ALA A 228 -16.36 1.07 14.95
CA ALA A 228 -17.14 2.26 14.65
C ALA A 228 -16.76 2.87 13.28
N VAL A 229 -15.47 2.95 12.96
CA VAL A 229 -14.97 3.47 11.68
C VAL A 229 -15.43 2.60 10.50
N ILE A 230 -15.29 1.28 10.58
CA ILE A 230 -15.76 0.34 9.54
C ILE A 230 -17.26 0.48 9.30
N LEU A 231 -18.06 0.56 10.36
CA LEU A 231 -19.52 0.65 10.25
C LEU A 231 -20.02 2.04 9.85
N SER A 232 -19.21 3.08 9.98
CA SER A 232 -19.55 4.44 9.55
C SER A 232 -19.55 4.63 8.01
N LYS A 233 -18.92 3.72 7.25
CA LYS A 233 -18.70 3.90 5.80
C LYS A 233 -19.51 2.92 4.95
N LYS A 234 -20.38 3.48 4.11
CA LYS A 234 -21.11 2.74 3.06
C LYS A 234 -20.27 2.56 1.80
N LYS A 235 -19.13 1.86 1.91
CA LYS A 235 -18.15 1.67 0.82
C LYS A 235 -17.73 0.20 0.73
N CYS A 236 -17.39 -0.26 -0.47
CA CYS A 236 -16.77 -1.59 -0.64
C CYS A 236 -15.50 -1.67 0.22
N ILE A 237 -15.35 -2.75 0.97
CA ILE A 237 -14.32 -2.89 1.99
C ILE A 237 -12.91 -2.76 1.41
N LYS A 238 -12.66 -3.32 0.22
CA LYS A 238 -11.36 -3.13 -0.42
C LYS A 238 -11.09 -1.66 -0.75
N THR A 239 -12.06 -0.96 -1.34
CA THR A 239 -11.87 0.47 -1.66
C THR A 239 -11.73 1.32 -0.39
N PHE A 240 -12.28 0.87 0.74
CA PHE A 240 -12.08 1.54 2.01
C PHE A 240 -10.69 1.30 2.60
N LEU A 241 -10.20 0.06 2.59
CA LEU A 241 -8.84 -0.28 3.04
C LEU A 241 -7.73 0.46 2.25
N LEU A 242 -7.99 0.85 1.01
CA LEU A 242 -7.04 1.64 0.20
C LEU A 242 -7.03 3.13 0.52
N ASP A 243 -7.93 3.59 1.40
CA ASP A 243 -8.07 4.99 1.75
C ASP A 243 -7.00 5.41 2.77
N GLN A 244 -6.02 6.20 2.32
CA GLN A 244 -4.86 6.55 3.15
C GLN A 244 -5.21 7.45 4.35
N ALA A 245 -6.40 8.08 4.35
CA ALA A 245 -6.91 8.83 5.50
C ALA A 245 -7.33 7.93 6.67
N TYR A 246 -7.46 6.61 6.45
CA TYR A 246 -7.86 5.64 7.47
C TYR A 246 -6.84 4.53 7.65
N PHE A 247 -6.15 4.13 6.58
CA PHE A 247 -5.23 2.99 6.56
C PHE A 247 -3.94 3.39 5.83
N ALA A 248 -3.12 4.21 6.47
CA ALA A 248 -1.86 4.66 5.89
C ALA A 248 -0.94 3.45 5.66
N GLY A 249 -0.36 3.34 4.46
CA GLY A 249 0.52 2.21 4.14
C GLY A 249 -0.18 1.08 3.37
N VAL A 250 -1.47 0.85 3.60
CA VAL A 250 -2.22 -0.21 2.91
C VAL A 250 -2.38 0.14 1.43
N GLY A 251 -1.89 -0.71 0.54
CA GLY A 251 -2.13 -0.61 -0.90
C GLY A 251 -2.82 -1.85 -1.45
N ASN A 252 -2.66 -2.06 -2.75
CA ASN A 252 -3.49 -2.99 -3.50
C ASN A 252 -3.24 -4.45 -3.12
N TRP A 253 -1.98 -4.82 -2.88
CA TRP A 253 -1.66 -6.20 -2.53
C TRP A 253 -1.92 -6.47 -1.05
N VAL A 254 -1.59 -5.53 -0.16
CA VAL A 254 -1.88 -5.66 1.27
C VAL A 254 -3.39 -5.79 1.49
N ALA A 255 -4.21 -4.98 0.81
CA ALA A 255 -5.66 -5.07 0.93
C ALA A 255 -6.23 -6.41 0.45
N ASP A 256 -5.70 -7.00 -0.63
CA ASP A 256 -6.13 -8.32 -1.10
C ASP A 256 -5.79 -9.40 -0.07
N GLU A 257 -4.57 -9.36 0.48
CA GLU A 257 -4.09 -10.29 1.50
C GLU A 257 -4.94 -10.21 2.78
N VAL A 258 -5.15 -8.99 3.29
CA VAL A 258 -5.99 -8.74 4.48
C VAL A 258 -7.39 -9.32 4.31
N LEU A 259 -8.01 -9.11 3.14
CA LEU A 259 -9.36 -9.62 2.87
C LEU A 259 -9.40 -11.13 2.67
N PHE A 260 -8.33 -11.72 2.13
CA PHE A 260 -8.18 -13.17 2.03
C PHE A 260 -8.12 -13.82 3.41
N HIS A 261 -7.30 -13.28 4.32
CA HIS A 261 -7.23 -13.72 5.71
C HIS A 261 -8.55 -13.50 6.46
N ALA A 262 -9.20 -12.35 6.24
CA ALA A 262 -10.49 -12.03 6.84
C ALA A 262 -11.66 -12.85 6.26
N ARG A 263 -11.45 -13.57 5.15
CA ARG A 263 -12.49 -14.31 4.40
C ARG A 263 -13.64 -13.40 3.95
N LEU A 264 -13.31 -12.16 3.59
CA LEU A 264 -14.25 -11.14 3.14
C LEU A 264 -14.15 -10.94 1.62
N HIS A 265 -15.30 -10.87 0.95
CA HIS A 265 -15.35 -10.52 -0.47
C HIS A 265 -14.93 -9.05 -0.68
N PRO A 266 -14.10 -8.72 -1.69
CA PRO A 266 -13.61 -7.35 -1.88
C PRO A 266 -14.68 -6.26 -2.08
N ASN A 267 -15.82 -6.62 -2.68
CA ASN A 267 -16.99 -5.75 -2.85
C ASN A 267 -17.97 -5.74 -1.65
N GLU A 268 -17.61 -6.36 -0.51
CA GLU A 268 -18.51 -6.35 0.65
C GLU A 268 -18.68 -4.92 1.19
N ILE A 269 -19.91 -4.54 1.55
CA ILE A 269 -20.22 -3.29 2.24
C ILE A 269 -20.75 -3.68 3.63
N ILE A 270 -19.85 -3.76 4.59
CA ILE A 270 -20.13 -4.34 5.92
C ILE A 270 -21.24 -3.57 6.63
N SER A 271 -21.24 -2.24 6.55
CA SER A 271 -22.25 -1.35 7.17
C SER A 271 -23.69 -1.57 6.69
N ASN A 272 -23.91 -2.27 5.57
CA ASN A 272 -25.25 -2.58 5.07
C ASN A 272 -25.84 -3.84 5.71
N LYS A 273 -25.03 -4.64 6.39
CA LYS A 273 -25.39 -5.97 6.90
C LYS A 273 -25.15 -6.12 8.39
N VAL A 274 -24.27 -5.32 8.95
CA VAL A 274 -23.93 -5.30 10.38
C VAL A 274 -24.29 -3.93 10.92
N ALA A 275 -25.05 -3.88 12.01
CA ALA A 275 -25.36 -2.65 12.71
C ALA A 275 -24.29 -2.32 13.75
N LEU A 276 -24.11 -1.03 14.05
CA LEU A 276 -23.26 -0.61 15.15
C LEU A 276 -24.03 -0.83 16.47
N GLU A 277 -23.47 -1.66 17.36
CA GLU A 277 -23.99 -1.88 18.70
C GLU A 277 -22.95 -1.45 19.74
N THR A 278 -23.35 -0.61 20.69
CA THR A 278 -22.46 -0.12 21.76
C THR A 278 -21.91 -1.29 22.58
N GLY A 279 -20.59 -1.34 22.74
CA GLY A 279 -19.91 -2.37 23.54
C GLY A 279 -19.81 -3.74 22.87
N LYS A 280 -20.24 -3.89 21.61
CA LYS A 280 -20.12 -5.15 20.85
C LYS A 280 -19.37 -4.93 19.55
N VAL A 281 -18.50 -5.88 19.23
CA VAL A 281 -17.78 -5.93 17.96
C VAL A 281 -18.19 -7.18 17.21
N HIS A 282 -18.64 -7.01 15.98
CA HIS A 282 -19.05 -8.15 15.16
C HIS A 282 -17.83 -9.03 14.83
N PRO A 283 -17.92 -10.37 14.92
CA PRO A 283 -16.79 -11.28 14.71
C PRO A 283 -16.05 -11.08 13.38
N ILE A 284 -16.78 -10.73 12.31
CA ILE A 284 -16.17 -10.42 11.00
C ILE A 284 -15.25 -9.19 11.03
N ILE A 285 -15.60 -8.18 11.83
CA ILE A 285 -14.82 -6.95 11.96
C ILE A 285 -13.60 -7.21 12.84
N GLN A 286 -13.75 -7.99 13.93
CA GLN A 286 -12.62 -8.49 14.70
C GLN A 286 -11.64 -9.26 13.81
N LYS A 287 -12.14 -10.16 12.97
CA LYS A 287 -11.30 -10.94 12.06
C LYS A 287 -10.60 -10.06 11.04
N LEU A 288 -11.29 -9.05 10.50
CA LEU A 288 -10.69 -8.06 9.61
C LEU A 288 -9.58 -7.27 10.31
N TYR A 289 -9.82 -6.80 11.54
CA TYR A 289 -8.86 -6.06 12.34
C TYR A 289 -7.59 -6.88 12.60
N ASN A 290 -7.76 -8.12 13.08
CA ASN A 290 -6.64 -9.03 13.34
C ASN A 290 -5.87 -9.34 12.05
N SER A 291 -6.58 -9.53 10.92
CA SER A 291 -5.93 -9.79 9.62
C SER A 291 -5.15 -8.58 9.12
N LEU A 292 -5.68 -7.36 9.31
CA LEU A 292 -5.01 -6.11 8.94
C LEU A 292 -3.68 -5.96 9.68
N ILE A 293 -3.71 -6.12 11.01
CA ILE A 293 -2.51 -6.05 11.85
C ILE A 293 -1.52 -7.14 11.43
N TYR A 294 -1.96 -8.40 11.39
CA TYR A 294 -1.10 -9.52 11.04
C TYR A 294 -0.37 -9.33 9.71
N VAL A 295 -1.09 -8.96 8.65
CA VAL A 295 -0.47 -8.77 7.33
C VAL A 295 0.49 -7.58 7.33
N CYS A 296 0.11 -6.44 7.93
CA CYS A 296 0.98 -5.27 7.97
C CYS A 296 2.25 -5.51 8.78
N GLU A 297 2.15 -6.10 9.97
CA GLU A 297 3.29 -6.39 10.84
C GLU A 297 4.21 -7.45 10.21
N GLU A 298 3.66 -8.58 9.73
CA GLU A 298 4.50 -9.64 9.17
C GLU A 298 5.16 -9.22 7.85
N ALA A 299 4.48 -8.42 7.01
CA ALA A 299 5.07 -7.91 5.78
C ALA A 299 6.25 -6.96 6.06
N VAL A 300 6.12 -6.09 7.07
CA VAL A 300 7.18 -5.17 7.51
C VAL A 300 8.32 -5.94 8.19
N LYS A 301 8.00 -6.94 9.02
CA LYS A 301 8.98 -7.83 9.63
C LYS A 301 9.82 -8.57 8.59
N CYS A 302 9.22 -8.94 7.46
CA CYS A 302 9.92 -9.53 6.31
C CYS A 302 10.57 -8.48 5.39
N GLU A 303 10.53 -7.19 5.72
CA GLU A 303 11.04 -6.09 4.90
C GLU A 303 10.57 -6.14 3.44
N GLY A 304 9.30 -6.51 3.23
CA GLY A 304 8.74 -6.66 1.89
C GLY A 304 9.40 -7.74 1.03
N ASP A 305 10.29 -8.57 1.58
CA ASP A 305 10.86 -9.70 0.86
C ASP A 305 9.81 -10.79 0.66
N SER A 306 9.26 -10.82 -0.55
CA SER A 306 8.27 -11.81 -0.92
C SER A 306 8.74 -13.26 -0.75
N LYS A 307 10.05 -13.55 -0.73
CA LYS A 307 10.60 -14.90 -0.48
C LYS A 307 10.46 -15.32 0.97
N MET A 308 10.34 -14.36 1.88
CA MET A 308 10.18 -14.55 3.31
C MET A 308 8.71 -14.48 3.74
N PHE A 309 7.79 -14.19 2.83
CA PHE A 309 6.36 -14.22 3.16
C PHE A 309 5.90 -15.63 3.53
N PRO A 310 5.00 -15.76 4.53
CA PRO A 310 4.45 -17.05 4.91
C PRO A 310 3.84 -17.77 3.70
N SER A 311 4.09 -19.07 3.61
CA SER A 311 3.70 -19.89 2.46
C SER A 311 2.19 -19.91 2.20
N HIS A 312 1.36 -19.63 3.20
CA HIS A 312 -0.09 -19.61 3.05
C HIS A 312 -0.65 -18.28 2.50
N TRP A 313 0.21 -17.28 2.24
CA TRP A 313 -0.22 -15.98 1.73
C TRP A 313 -0.68 -16.05 0.28
N LEU A 314 -1.78 -15.34 -0.01
CA LEU A 314 -2.32 -15.20 -1.36
C LEU A 314 -1.33 -14.50 -2.29
N MET A 315 -0.53 -13.57 -1.77
CA MET A 315 0.46 -12.77 -2.49
C MET A 315 1.42 -13.60 -3.36
N LEU A 316 1.86 -14.75 -2.85
CA LEU A 316 2.75 -15.68 -3.56
C LEU A 316 2.12 -16.26 -4.84
N HIS A 317 0.80 -16.32 -4.88
CA HIS A 317 0.01 -16.93 -5.95
C HIS A 317 -0.89 -15.92 -6.68
N ARG A 318 -0.85 -14.65 -6.27
CA ARG A 318 -1.78 -13.56 -6.63
C ARG A 318 -1.91 -13.32 -8.14
N TRP A 319 -0.98 -13.87 -8.90
CA TRP A 319 -0.79 -13.55 -10.30
C TRP A 319 -0.74 -14.80 -11.16
N GLY A 320 -1.45 -14.74 -12.29
CA GLY A 320 -1.75 -15.90 -13.12
C GLY A 320 -3.16 -15.75 -13.69
N LYS A 321 -3.27 -15.10 -14.85
CA LYS A 321 -4.57 -14.87 -15.52
C LYS A 321 -4.92 -16.04 -16.43
N ALA A 322 -5.48 -17.10 -15.88
CA ALA A 322 -6.14 -18.12 -16.68
C ALA A 322 -7.65 -17.86 -16.75
N ARG A 323 -8.20 -17.82 -17.97
CA ARG A 323 -9.64 -17.58 -18.20
C ARG A 323 -10.52 -18.79 -17.88
N LYS A 324 -9.96 -20.00 -17.82
CA LYS A 324 -10.68 -21.25 -17.51
C LYS A 324 -10.32 -21.75 -16.11
N LYS A 325 -11.25 -22.45 -15.44
CA LYS A 325 -11.05 -23.04 -14.10
C LYS A 325 -9.84 -23.98 -14.05
N GLU A 326 -9.67 -24.81 -15.09
CA GLU A 326 -8.45 -25.59 -15.33
C GLU A 326 -7.35 -24.62 -15.78
N GLY A 327 -6.46 -24.26 -14.86
CA GLY A 327 -5.33 -23.36 -15.09
C GLY A 327 -5.30 -22.10 -14.23
N LYS A 328 -6.35 -21.81 -13.44
CA LYS A 328 -6.30 -20.72 -12.45
C LYS A 328 -5.23 -21.01 -11.40
N ALA A 329 -4.48 -19.97 -11.02
CA ALA A 329 -3.55 -20.06 -9.90
C ALA A 329 -4.31 -20.50 -8.64
N LYS A 330 -3.66 -21.31 -7.82
CA LYS A 330 -4.21 -21.79 -6.55
C LYS A 330 -3.28 -21.38 -5.42
N THR A 331 -3.86 -21.08 -4.27
CA THR A 331 -3.09 -20.96 -3.03
C THR A 331 -2.54 -22.32 -2.61
N ASN A 332 -1.61 -22.34 -1.66
CA ASN A 332 -1.14 -23.58 -1.04
C ASN A 332 -2.26 -24.38 -0.33
N GLU A 333 -3.33 -23.71 0.09
CA GLU A 333 -4.54 -24.36 0.62
C GLU A 333 -5.45 -24.95 -0.47
N GLY A 334 -5.12 -24.75 -1.75
CA GLY A 334 -5.85 -25.30 -2.90
C GLY A 334 -6.97 -24.43 -3.46
N PHE A 335 -7.19 -23.23 -2.89
CA PHE A 335 -8.26 -22.33 -3.35
C PHE A 335 -7.93 -21.71 -4.70
N ALA A 336 -8.86 -21.81 -5.65
CA ALA A 336 -8.68 -21.18 -6.96
C ALA A 336 -8.82 -19.66 -6.86
N LEU A 337 -7.87 -18.94 -7.46
CA LEU A 337 -7.83 -17.49 -7.46
C LEU A 337 -8.55 -16.90 -8.67
N ASP A 338 -9.20 -15.76 -8.45
CA ASP A 338 -9.86 -14.99 -9.49
C ASP A 338 -9.54 -13.50 -9.35
N HIS A 339 -9.83 -12.74 -10.41
CA HIS A 339 -9.57 -11.30 -10.45
C HIS A 339 -10.84 -10.51 -10.75
N ILE A 340 -11.13 -9.51 -9.92
CA ILE A 340 -12.25 -8.57 -10.10
C ILE A 340 -11.77 -7.13 -9.98
N THR A 341 -12.45 -6.21 -10.65
CA THR A 341 -12.17 -4.77 -10.52
C THR A 341 -13.04 -4.18 -9.42
N VAL A 342 -12.41 -3.55 -8.43
CA VAL A 342 -13.09 -2.90 -7.30
C VAL A 342 -12.54 -1.48 -7.16
N GLY A 343 -13.40 -0.47 -7.30
CA GLY A 343 -12.99 0.94 -7.29
C GLY A 343 -11.90 1.28 -8.31
N GLY A 344 -12.01 0.72 -9.52
CA GLY A 344 -11.04 0.93 -10.61
C GLY A 344 -9.71 0.18 -10.48
N ARG A 345 -9.54 -0.68 -9.47
CA ARG A 345 -8.32 -1.44 -9.22
C ARG A 345 -8.57 -2.95 -9.25
N THR A 346 -7.65 -3.70 -9.85
CA THR A 346 -7.71 -5.16 -9.89
C THR A 346 -7.46 -5.75 -8.51
N SER A 347 -8.32 -6.70 -8.12
CA SER A 347 -8.32 -7.42 -6.86
C SER A 347 -8.20 -8.90 -7.12
N CYS A 348 -7.21 -9.54 -6.54
CA CYS A 348 -7.13 -10.98 -6.50
C CYS A 348 -7.84 -11.49 -5.25
N TYR A 349 -8.66 -12.52 -5.39
CA TYR A 349 -9.40 -13.11 -4.28
C TYR A 349 -9.68 -14.59 -4.56
N ALA A 350 -10.05 -15.33 -3.53
CA ALA A 350 -10.46 -16.73 -3.60
C ALA A 350 -12.00 -16.83 -3.45
N PRO A 351 -12.78 -16.99 -4.55
CA PRO A 351 -14.25 -16.96 -4.50
C PRO A 351 -14.87 -18.02 -3.58
N GLU A 352 -14.17 -19.14 -3.39
CA GLU A 352 -14.62 -20.25 -2.55
C GLU A 352 -14.79 -19.85 -1.09
N VAL A 353 -13.90 -18.97 -0.59
CA VAL A 353 -13.82 -18.60 0.83
C VAL A 353 -14.07 -17.12 1.10
N GLN A 354 -13.99 -16.25 0.11
CA GLN A 354 -14.31 -14.83 0.21
C GLN A 354 -15.68 -14.56 -0.41
N ARG A 355 -16.75 -14.93 0.29
CA ARG A 355 -18.14 -14.75 -0.17
C ARG A 355 -18.75 -13.48 0.41
N LEU A 356 -19.73 -12.92 -0.30
CA LEU A 356 -20.54 -11.84 0.25
C LEU A 356 -21.27 -12.35 1.51
N LEU A 357 -21.25 -11.54 2.56
CA LEU A 357 -21.96 -11.83 3.81
C LEU A 357 -23.46 -11.97 3.52
N LYS A 358 -24.11 -12.91 4.20
CA LYS A 358 -25.57 -12.95 4.21
C LYS A 358 -26.06 -11.75 5.03
N LYS A 359 -27.18 -11.15 4.63
CA LYS A 359 -27.80 -10.10 5.44
C LYS A 359 -28.23 -10.74 6.76
N GLU A 360 -27.74 -10.27 7.89
CA GLU A 360 -28.34 -10.63 9.16
C GLU A 360 -29.74 -10.02 9.16
N LEU A 361 -30.77 -10.88 9.23
CA LEU A 361 -32.14 -10.42 9.49
C LEU A 361 -32.13 -9.91 10.92
N ILE A 362 -32.01 -8.60 11.10
CA ILE A 362 -32.24 -7.94 12.38
C ILE A 362 -33.69 -8.26 12.77
N GLY A 363 -33.85 -9.13 13.77
CA GLY A 363 -35.07 -9.41 14.52
C GLY A 363 -36.37 -9.39 13.72
N GLU A 364 -36.79 -10.54 13.18
CA GLU A 364 -38.23 -10.81 13.06
C GLU A 364 -38.78 -10.91 14.49
N THR A 365 -39.40 -9.84 15.00
CA THR A 365 -40.52 -10.02 15.92
C THR A 365 -41.53 -10.89 15.19
N LYS A 366 -41.67 -12.14 15.64
CA LYS A 366 -42.74 -13.04 15.23
C LYS A 366 -44.08 -12.44 15.62
N GLU A 367 -44.62 -11.55 14.79
CA GLU A 367 -46.06 -11.34 14.74
C GLU A 367 -46.62 -12.31 13.70
N SER A 368 -47.17 -13.40 14.21
CA SER A 368 -48.00 -14.33 13.46
C SER A 368 -49.15 -13.59 12.78
N PRO A 369 -49.35 -13.71 11.45
CA PRO A 369 -50.49 -13.10 10.81
C PRO A 369 -51.77 -13.87 11.21
N SER A 370 -52.66 -13.19 11.90
CA SER A 370 -53.99 -13.69 12.23
C SER A 370 -54.77 -14.00 10.95
N ARG A 371 -55.27 -15.24 10.85
CA ARG A 371 -56.29 -15.64 9.88
C ARG A 371 -57.54 -14.75 10.02
N SER A 372 -57.88 -14.00 8.99
CA SER A 372 -59.29 -13.64 8.74
C SER A 372 -59.63 -13.83 7.26
N LYS A 373 -60.46 -14.84 7.01
CA LYS A 373 -61.17 -15.10 5.76
C LYS A 373 -62.12 -13.94 5.47
N ARG A 374 -62.12 -13.41 4.24
CA ARG A 374 -63.37 -13.07 3.53
C ARG A 374 -63.21 -13.29 2.03
N LYS A 375 -64.31 -13.73 1.43
CA LYS A 375 -64.45 -14.52 0.20
C LYS A 375 -65.21 -13.67 -0.84
N ARG A 376 -65.00 -14.00 -2.13
CA ARG A 376 -65.87 -13.78 -3.33
C ARG A 376 -65.80 -12.38 -3.97
N LYS A 377 -65.85 -12.19 -5.31
CA LYS A 377 -66.32 -13.02 -6.46
C LYS A 377 -65.87 -12.34 -7.79
N TYR A 378 -65.55 -13.14 -8.83
CA TYR A 378 -65.78 -13.05 -10.31
C TYR A 378 -65.76 -11.66 -11.03
N ALA A 379 -65.28 -11.45 -12.26
CA ALA A 379 -65.24 -12.25 -13.52
C ALA A 379 -64.01 -11.82 -14.38
N GLU A 380 -63.30 -12.69 -15.10
CA GLU A 380 -63.56 -13.18 -16.48
C GLU A 380 -63.78 -12.08 -17.52
N GLU A 381 -62.74 -11.78 -18.33
CA GLU A 381 -62.85 -11.75 -19.80
C GLU A 381 -61.45 -11.84 -20.45
N SER A 382 -61.44 -12.62 -21.53
CA SER A 382 -60.40 -12.96 -22.51
C SER A 382 -59.97 -11.72 -23.34
N GLU A 383 -58.86 -11.67 -24.10
CA GLU A 383 -58.48 -12.47 -25.27
C GLU A 383 -57.02 -12.13 -25.70
N GLU A 384 -56.33 -13.17 -26.20
CA GLU A 384 -55.41 -13.23 -27.35
C GLU A 384 -54.24 -12.23 -27.54
N GLU A 385 -53.01 -12.78 -27.51
CA GLU A 385 -51.87 -12.32 -28.31
C GLU A 385 -51.99 -12.82 -29.77
N PRO A 386 -51.46 -12.06 -30.75
CA PRO A 386 -50.59 -12.72 -31.73
C PRO A 386 -49.28 -11.98 -32.07
N GLU A 387 -48.37 -12.80 -32.60
CA GLU A 387 -46.93 -12.67 -32.90
C GLU A 387 -46.41 -11.49 -33.75
N PRO A 388 -45.07 -11.25 -33.75
CA PRO A 388 -44.43 -10.08 -34.37
C PRO A 388 -44.09 -10.26 -35.87
N VAL A 389 -44.37 -9.23 -36.67
CA VAL A 389 -43.95 -9.14 -38.07
C VAL A 389 -42.56 -8.51 -38.19
N ARG A 390 -41.63 -9.25 -38.80
CA ARG A 390 -40.29 -8.81 -39.22
C ARG A 390 -40.38 -7.83 -40.39
N VAL A 391 -39.67 -6.70 -40.32
CA VAL A 391 -39.41 -5.84 -41.47
C VAL A 391 -37.92 -5.92 -41.83
N GLN A 392 -37.64 -6.42 -43.03
CA GLN A 392 -36.34 -6.38 -43.69
C GLN A 392 -36.11 -4.96 -44.24
N VAL A 393 -34.94 -4.39 -44.00
CA VAL A 393 -34.50 -3.15 -44.68
C VAL A 393 -33.45 -3.56 -45.71
N GLU A 394 -33.83 -3.52 -46.99
CA GLU A 394 -32.92 -3.65 -48.11
C GLU A 394 -32.13 -2.36 -48.33
N GLN A 395 -30.85 -2.53 -48.61
CA GLN A 395 -29.95 -1.51 -49.14
C GLN A 395 -30.31 -1.22 -50.61
N GLN A 396 -30.30 0.04 -51.02
CA GLN A 396 -29.85 0.39 -52.37
C GLN A 396 -29.34 1.82 -52.50
N THR A 397 -28.26 1.88 -53.26
CA THR A 397 -27.34 2.96 -53.60
C THR A 397 -27.82 3.91 -54.72
N ARG A 398 -27.19 5.10 -54.75
CA ARG A 398 -26.89 5.98 -55.90
C ARG A 398 -28.04 6.78 -56.52
N LYS A 399 -27.90 8.12 -56.45
CA LYS A 399 -27.38 8.93 -57.55
C LYS A 399 -26.60 10.12 -57.02
#